data_AF-U6SMK2-F1
#
_entry.id   AF-U6SMK2-F1
#
_cell.length_a   1.000
_cell.length_b   1.000
_cell.length_c   1.000
_cell.angle_alpha   90.00
_cell.angle_beta   90.00
_cell.angle_gamma   90.00
#
_symmetry.space_group_name_H-M   'P 1'
#
loop_
_entity.id
_entity.type
_entity.pdbx_description
1 polymer ?
#
loop_
_entity_poly.entity_id
_entity_poly.type
_entity_poly.pdbx_seq_one_letter_code
_entity_poly.pdbx_strand_id
1 'polypeptide(L)'
;MKKLSIFGGAAILIFIVVWSAFQLVGTIKLEEKNTEIRAVSLFNAQVKTTNGLIRGYLEGDMPEEVIVASRITLQHSFDSLSLQYSSLQQIDSTNYREMKTIWDDYLTLLYEPSEPQLEELLKLEEEFGEVLDRVFKESHEQRRKLERWKTNY
;
A
#
# COMPACT_ATOMS: atom_id res chain seq x y z
N MET A 1 -39.64 4.98 40.26
CA MET A 1 -39.85 4.30 38.94
C MET A 1 -39.47 5.17 37.73
N LYS A 2 -39.82 6.47 37.65
CA LYS A 2 -39.44 7.35 36.50
C LYS A 2 -37.92 7.55 36.28
N LYS A 3 -37.08 7.48 37.31
CA LYS A 3 -35.61 7.65 37.18
C LYS A 3 -34.90 6.43 36.55
N LEU A 4 -35.46 5.23 36.73
CA LEU A 4 -34.92 3.98 36.16
C LEU A 4 -35.16 3.89 34.64
N SER A 5 -36.29 4.41 34.13
CA SER A 5 -36.56 4.42 32.68
C SER A 5 -35.69 5.43 31.93
N ILE A 6 -35.37 6.57 32.56
CA ILE A 6 -34.44 7.57 32.01
C ILE A 6 -33.01 7.03 31.98
N PHE A 7 -32.58 6.32 33.04
CA PHE A 7 -31.27 5.65 33.08
C PHE A 7 -31.14 4.55 32.03
N GLY A 8 -32.19 3.72 31.85
CA GLY A 8 -32.21 2.70 30.79
C GLY A 8 -32.18 3.29 29.38
N GLY A 9 -32.95 4.35 29.13
CA GLY A 9 -32.92 5.06 27.84
C GLY A 9 -31.58 5.71 27.54
N ALA A 10 -30.93 6.32 28.55
CA ALA A 10 -29.59 6.90 28.41
C ALA A 10 -28.53 5.82 28.14
N ALA A 11 -28.61 4.66 28.79
CA ALA A 11 -27.69 3.55 28.55
C ALA A 11 -27.81 2.98 27.12
N ILE A 12 -29.04 2.87 26.60
CA ILE A 12 -29.29 2.44 25.21
C ILE A 12 -28.73 3.46 24.21
N LEU A 13 -28.94 4.75 24.46
CA LEU A 13 -28.40 5.83 23.61
C LEU A 13 -26.86 5.81 23.60
N ILE A 14 -26.21 5.64 24.76
CA ILE A 14 -24.76 5.51 24.86
C ILE A 14 -24.28 4.27 24.09
N PHE A 15 -24.96 3.13 24.24
CA PHE A 15 -24.63 1.91 23.51
C PHE A 15 -24.70 2.12 21.99
N ILE A 16 -25.77 2.75 21.48
CA ILE A 16 -25.91 3.06 20.04
C ILE A 16 -24.78 3.98 19.55
N VAL A 17 -24.47 5.04 20.30
CA VAL A 17 -23.40 5.99 19.91
C VAL A 17 -22.04 5.29 19.88
N VAL A 18 -21.71 4.50 20.91
CA VAL A 18 -20.45 3.73 20.98
C VAL A 18 -20.39 2.72 19.83
N TRP A 19 -21.49 2.02 19.57
CA TRP A 19 -21.61 1.06 18.47
C TRP A 19 -21.36 1.69 17.10
N SER A 20 -22.05 2.80 16.80
CA SER A 20 -21.86 3.53 15.55
C SER A 20 -20.45 4.08 15.39
N ALA A 21 -19.83 4.57 16.47
CA ALA A 21 -18.45 5.03 16.45
C ALA A 21 -17.46 3.90 16.10
N PHE A 22 -17.64 2.70 16.66
CA PHE A 22 -16.80 1.54 16.33
C PHE A 22 -16.93 1.09 14.87
N GLN A 23 -18.16 1.01 14.32
CA GLN A 23 -18.37 0.70 12.90
C GLN A 23 -17.66 1.71 11.98
N LEU A 24 -17.80 3.00 12.30
CA LEU A 24 -17.21 4.08 11.52
C LEU A 24 -15.68 3.96 11.51
N VAL A 25 -15.06 3.79 12.68
CA VAL A 25 -13.60 3.61 12.79
C VAL A 25 -13.12 2.37 12.04
N GLY A 26 -13.85 1.26 12.13
CA GLY A 26 -13.52 0.03 11.39
C GLY A 26 -13.60 0.21 9.88
N THR A 27 -14.60 0.94 9.39
CA THR A 27 -14.79 1.22 7.96
C THR A 27 -13.72 2.15 7.43
N ILE A 28 -13.40 3.22 8.17
CA ILE A 28 -12.33 4.16 7.81
C ILE A 28 -10.99 3.42 7.69
N LYS A 29 -10.62 2.62 8.70
CA LYS A 29 -9.37 1.84 8.66
C LYS A 29 -9.29 0.87 7.48
N LEU A 30 -10.42 0.23 7.13
CA LEU A 30 -10.48 -0.66 5.97
C LEU A 30 -10.29 0.12 4.66
N GLU A 31 -10.86 1.33 4.55
CA GLU A 31 -10.70 2.17 3.37
C GLU A 31 -9.29 2.74 3.23
N GLU A 32 -8.66 3.11 4.36
CA GLU A 32 -7.24 3.47 4.42
C GLU A 32 -6.38 2.30 3.89
N LYS A 33 -6.65 1.06 4.32
CA LYS A 33 -5.93 -0.13 3.82
C LYS A 33 -6.24 -0.44 2.36
N ASN A 34 -7.46 -0.25 1.88
CA ASN A 34 -7.77 -0.41 0.45
C ASN A 34 -6.99 0.60 -0.40
N THR A 35 -6.84 1.83 0.11
CA THR A 35 -6.05 2.88 -0.54
C THR A 35 -4.57 2.51 -0.56
N GLU A 36 -4.01 2.07 0.57
CA GLU A 36 -2.63 1.56 0.66
C GLU A 36 -2.38 0.43 -0.35
N ILE A 37 -3.25 -0.60 -0.40
CA ILE A 37 -3.14 -1.70 -1.37
C ILE A 37 -3.08 -1.18 -2.79
N ARG A 38 -3.98 -0.26 -3.17
CA ARG A 38 -4.02 0.30 -4.53
C ARG A 38 -2.72 1.02 -4.85
N ALA A 39 -2.22 1.84 -3.91
CA ALA A 39 -0.98 2.57 -4.07
C ALA A 39 0.21 1.63 -4.32
N VAL A 40 0.39 0.64 -3.43
CA VAL A 40 1.49 -0.32 -3.49
C VAL A 40 1.37 -1.21 -4.74
N SER A 41 0.16 -1.64 -5.10
CA SER A 41 -0.08 -2.46 -6.30
C SER A 41 0.26 -1.73 -7.59
N LEU A 42 -0.15 -0.46 -7.70
CA LEU A 42 0.16 0.35 -8.88
C LEU A 42 1.66 0.58 -9.03
N PHE A 43 2.35 0.90 -7.93
CA PHE A 43 3.78 1.08 -7.96
C PHE A 43 4.53 -0.21 -8.30
N ASN A 44 4.14 -1.35 -7.68
CA ASN A 44 4.71 -2.65 -8.01
C ASN A 44 4.52 -3.02 -9.49
N ALA A 45 3.36 -2.74 -10.07
CA ALA A 45 3.12 -2.96 -11.50
C ALA A 45 4.05 -2.09 -12.38
N GLN A 46 4.35 -0.87 -11.95
CA GLN A 46 5.29 0.00 -12.66
C GLN A 46 6.74 -0.47 -12.52
N VAL A 47 7.14 -1.03 -11.37
CA VAL A 47 8.46 -1.68 -11.18
C VAL A 47 8.62 -2.84 -12.17
N LYS A 48 7.64 -3.76 -12.20
CA LYS A 48 7.62 -4.90 -13.14
C LYS A 48 7.71 -4.47 -14.59
N THR A 49 6.92 -3.46 -14.95
CA THR A 49 6.93 -2.88 -16.30
C THR A 49 8.30 -2.32 -16.64
N THR A 50 8.92 -1.59 -15.71
CA THR A 50 10.24 -0.98 -15.92
C THR A 50 11.33 -2.03 -16.07
N ASN A 51 11.35 -3.07 -15.24
CA ASN A 51 12.27 -4.20 -15.37
C ASN A 51 12.11 -4.93 -16.71
N GLY A 52 10.87 -5.16 -17.15
CA GLY A 52 10.59 -5.75 -18.46
C GLY A 52 11.10 -4.90 -19.63
N LEU A 53 10.96 -3.58 -19.54
CA LEU A 53 11.49 -2.66 -20.55
C LEU A 53 13.03 -2.65 -20.55
N ILE A 54 13.66 -2.61 -19.37
CA ILE A 54 15.13 -2.67 -19.24
C ILE A 54 15.67 -3.96 -19.88
N ARG A 55 15.04 -5.11 -19.61
CA ARG A 55 15.39 -6.37 -20.27
C ARG A 55 15.31 -6.26 -21.79
N GLY A 56 14.19 -5.76 -22.32
CA GLY A 56 14.04 -5.57 -23.77
C GLY A 56 15.08 -4.62 -24.36
N TYR A 57 15.56 -3.62 -23.61
CA TYR A 57 16.64 -2.75 -24.05
C TYR A 57 17.99 -3.48 -24.12
N LEU A 58 18.32 -4.28 -23.09
CA LEU A 58 19.55 -5.08 -23.07
C LEU A 58 19.57 -6.15 -24.18
N GLU A 59 18.40 -6.70 -24.52
CA GLU A 59 18.21 -7.66 -25.62
C GLU A 59 18.23 -6.98 -27.02
N GLY A 60 18.16 -5.64 -27.08
CA GLY A 60 18.14 -4.87 -28.33
C GLY A 60 16.76 -4.70 -28.96
N ASP A 61 15.70 -5.12 -28.28
CA ASP A 61 14.30 -5.04 -28.72
C ASP A 61 13.64 -3.69 -28.41
N MET A 62 14.20 -2.93 -27.46
CA MET A 62 13.68 -1.63 -27.04
C MET A 62 14.73 -0.52 -27.20
N PRO A 63 14.33 0.68 -27.65
CA PRO A 63 15.25 1.81 -27.74
C PRO A 63 15.46 2.48 -26.36
N GLU A 64 16.58 3.18 -26.20
CA GLU A 64 16.98 3.80 -24.92
C GLU A 64 15.94 4.83 -24.41
N GLU A 65 15.27 5.55 -25.32
CA GLU A 65 14.28 6.57 -24.98
C GLU A 65 13.08 6.00 -24.22
N VAL A 66 12.71 4.74 -24.49
CA VAL A 66 11.64 4.03 -23.77
C VAL A 66 12.06 3.78 -22.33
N ILE A 67 13.33 3.48 -22.08
CA ILE A 67 13.87 3.29 -20.74
C ILE A 67 13.86 4.60 -19.97
N VAL A 68 14.31 5.70 -20.60
CA VAL A 68 14.27 7.03 -20.00
C VAL A 68 12.84 7.42 -19.61
N ALA A 69 11.86 7.23 -20.51
CA ALA A 69 10.46 7.50 -20.22
C ALA A 69 9.91 6.62 -19.09
N SER A 70 10.31 5.34 -19.05
CA SER A 70 9.91 4.40 -18.00
C SER A 70 10.46 4.81 -16.63
N ARG A 71 11.72 5.24 -16.54
CA ARG A 71 12.33 5.74 -15.30
C ARG A 71 11.56 6.95 -14.74
N ILE A 72 11.21 7.91 -15.60
CA ILE A 72 10.42 9.09 -15.20
C ILE A 72 9.04 8.66 -14.68
N THR A 73 8.38 7.74 -15.38
CA THR A 73 7.06 7.22 -14.97
C THR A 73 7.13 6.48 -13.64
N LEU A 74 8.19 5.69 -13.42
CA LEU A 74 8.43 4.98 -12.18
C LEU A 74 8.70 5.94 -11.01
N GLN A 75 9.52 6.98 -11.22
CA GLN A 75 9.75 8.05 -10.24
C GLN A 75 8.43 8.71 -9.82
N HIS A 76 7.60 9.13 -10.78
CA HIS A 76 6.29 9.72 -10.49
C HIS A 76 5.35 8.76 -9.77
N SER A 77 5.46 7.46 -10.06
CA SER A 77 4.68 6.44 -9.36
C SER A 77 5.11 6.31 -7.89
N PHE A 78 6.41 6.41 -7.60
CA PHE A 78 6.90 6.44 -6.22
C PHE A 78 6.50 7.73 -5.49
N ASP A 79 6.54 8.88 -6.15
CA ASP A 79 6.08 10.16 -5.58
C ASP A 79 4.59 10.06 -5.21
N SER A 80 3.78 9.47 -6.09
CA SER A 80 2.35 9.22 -5.85
C SER A 80 2.12 8.25 -4.68
N LEU A 81 2.90 7.17 -4.59
CA LEU A 81 2.88 6.25 -3.45
C LEU A 81 3.17 7.02 -2.15
N SER A 82 4.23 7.81 -2.12
CA SER A 82 4.66 8.60 -0.95
C SER A 82 3.61 9.62 -0.51
N LEU A 83 2.97 10.30 -1.47
CA LEU A 83 1.86 11.22 -1.19
C LEU A 83 0.65 10.48 -0.59
N GLN A 84 0.32 9.29 -1.10
CA GLN A 84 -0.76 8.47 -0.54
C GLN A 84 -0.45 8.07 0.91
N TYR A 85 0.76 7.57 1.19
CA TYR A 85 1.18 7.26 2.56
C TYR A 85 1.17 8.47 3.49
N SER A 86 1.60 9.64 3.01
CA SER A 86 1.51 10.88 3.78
C SER A 86 0.07 11.27 4.09
N SER A 87 -0.84 11.18 3.10
CA SER A 87 -2.27 11.51 3.28
C SER A 87 -2.97 10.60 4.28
N LEU A 88 -2.54 9.34 4.36
CA LEU A 88 -3.00 8.35 5.34
C LEU A 88 -2.32 8.49 6.70
N GLN A 89 -1.36 9.42 6.86
CA GLN A 89 -0.51 9.57 8.05
C GLN A 89 0.27 8.29 8.39
N GLN A 90 0.69 7.55 7.37
CA GLN A 90 1.38 6.26 7.47
C GLN A 90 2.84 6.31 7.00
N ILE A 91 3.42 7.51 6.85
CA ILE A 91 4.81 7.69 6.39
C ILE A 91 5.83 7.03 7.32
N ASP A 92 5.52 6.88 8.61
CA ASP A 92 6.38 6.20 9.58
C ASP A 92 6.11 4.69 9.69
N SER A 93 5.20 4.15 8.88
CA SER A 93 4.88 2.73 8.88
C SER A 93 6.09 1.88 8.47
N THR A 94 6.15 0.66 8.98
CA THR A 94 7.17 -0.30 8.58
C THR A 94 7.12 -0.59 7.07
N ASN A 95 5.92 -0.78 6.50
CA ASN A 95 5.76 -1.03 5.07
C ASN A 95 6.32 0.12 4.22
N TYR A 96 5.99 1.38 4.56
CA TYR A 96 6.53 2.51 3.81
C TYR A 96 8.05 2.61 3.90
N ARG A 97 8.62 2.47 5.11
CA ARG A 97 10.07 2.59 5.29
C ARG A 97 10.83 1.51 4.55
N GLU A 98 10.35 0.27 4.56
CA GLU A 98 10.96 -0.82 3.78
C GLU A 98 10.87 -0.54 2.28
N MET A 99 9.70 -0.16 1.76
CA MET A 99 9.54 0.22 0.35
C MET A 99 10.41 1.40 -0.05
N LYS A 100 10.59 2.38 0.85
CA LYS A 100 11.47 3.52 0.61
C LYS A 100 12.93 3.08 0.51
N THR A 101 13.39 2.19 1.38
CA THR A 101 14.75 1.63 1.28
C THR A 101 14.93 0.90 -0.05
N ILE A 102 14.01 0.00 -0.40
CA ILE A 102 14.04 -0.72 -1.69
C ILE A 102 14.06 0.26 -2.85
N TRP A 103 13.24 1.31 -2.80
CA TRP A 103 13.20 2.35 -3.83
C TRP A 103 14.52 3.12 -3.95
N ASP A 104 15.11 3.52 -2.83
CA ASP A 104 16.37 4.27 -2.83
C ASP A 104 17.48 3.42 -3.47
N ASP A 105 17.54 2.12 -3.15
CA ASP A 105 18.46 1.16 -3.78
C ASP A 105 18.16 0.99 -5.29
N TYR A 106 16.89 0.81 -5.64
CA TYR A 106 16.43 0.66 -7.02
C TYR A 106 16.80 1.87 -7.88
N LEU A 107 16.65 3.09 -7.35
CA LEU A 107 16.98 4.34 -8.05
C LEU A 107 18.47 4.42 -8.41
N THR A 108 19.36 3.90 -7.57
CA THR A 108 20.81 3.90 -7.86
C THR A 108 21.17 3.02 -9.06
N LEU A 109 20.43 1.94 -9.28
CA LEU A 109 20.67 0.96 -10.34
C LEU A 109 20.08 1.38 -11.69
N LEU A 110 19.12 2.31 -11.69
CA LEU A 110 18.36 2.67 -12.89
C LEU A 110 19.13 3.46 -13.94
N TYR A 111 20.18 4.20 -13.58
CA TYR A 111 20.75 5.23 -14.47
C TYR A 111 21.52 4.66 -15.67
N GLU A 112 22.21 3.55 -15.49
CA GLU A 112 22.97 2.86 -16.54
C GLU A 112 22.70 1.37 -16.40
N PRO A 113 21.63 0.81 -17.00
CA PRO A 113 21.30 -0.59 -16.83
C PRO A 113 22.28 -1.50 -17.58
N SER A 114 22.70 -2.57 -16.92
CA SER A 114 23.47 -3.69 -17.46
C SER A 114 22.86 -5.00 -16.97
N GLU A 115 23.29 -6.13 -17.54
CA GLU A 115 22.80 -7.46 -17.12
C GLU A 115 22.97 -7.70 -15.60
N PRO A 116 24.14 -7.45 -14.96
CA PRO A 116 24.26 -7.57 -13.51
C PRO A 116 23.31 -6.65 -12.73
N GLN A 117 23.08 -5.43 -13.21
CA GLN A 117 22.15 -4.51 -12.55
C GLN A 117 20.70 -4.96 -12.74
N LEU A 118 20.35 -5.55 -13.88
CA LEU A 118 19.03 -6.14 -14.09
C LEU A 118 18.77 -7.29 -13.10
N GLU A 119 19.75 -8.15 -12.85
CA GLU A 119 19.62 -9.20 -11.82
C GLU A 119 19.34 -8.60 -10.44
N GLU A 120 20.04 -7.53 -10.04
CA GLU A 120 19.77 -6.84 -8.77
C GLU A 120 18.40 -6.15 -8.75
N LEU A 121 17.99 -5.50 -9.85
CA LEU A 121 16.67 -4.88 -9.99
C LEU A 121 15.52 -5.90 -9.89
N LEU A 122 15.73 -7.14 -10.36
CA LEU A 122 14.76 -8.23 -10.23
C LEU A 122 14.67 -8.75 -8.79
N LYS A 123 15.79 -8.81 -8.05
CA LYS A 123 15.75 -9.13 -6.61
C LYS A 123 14.98 -8.07 -5.83
N LEU A 124 15.24 -6.79 -6.11
CA LEU A 124 14.50 -5.69 -5.48
C LEU A 124 13.00 -5.71 -5.84
N GLU A 125 12.63 -6.14 -7.05
CA GLU A 125 11.23 -6.38 -7.42
C GLU A 125 10.60 -7.50 -6.56
N GLU A 126 11.33 -8.60 -6.33
CA GLU A 126 10.87 -9.69 -5.47
C GLU A 126 10.66 -9.21 -4.03
N GLU A 127 11.64 -8.49 -3.46
CA GLU A 127 11.54 -7.87 -2.13
C GLU A 127 10.33 -6.93 -2.03
N PHE A 128 10.09 -6.12 -3.08
CA PHE A 128 8.92 -5.26 -3.13
C PHE A 128 7.61 -6.07 -3.17
N GLY A 129 7.61 -7.21 -3.88
CA GLY A 129 6.52 -8.17 -3.91
C GLY A 129 6.18 -8.72 -2.52
N GLU A 130 7.18 -9.01 -1.69
CA GLU A 130 6.96 -9.45 -0.31
C GLU A 130 6.26 -8.38 0.56
N VAL A 131 6.62 -7.10 0.36
CA VAL A 131 5.93 -6.00 1.05
C VAL A 131 4.47 -5.91 0.61
N LEU A 132 4.20 -6.04 -0.69
CA LEU A 132 2.84 -6.03 -1.23
C LEU A 132 1.98 -7.17 -0.63
N ASP A 133 2.53 -8.39 -0.58
CA ASP A 133 1.83 -9.55 0.00
C ASP A 133 1.51 -9.34 1.48
N ARG A 134 2.43 -8.73 2.22
CA ARG A 134 2.21 -8.37 3.62
C ARG A 134 1.10 -7.32 3.78
N VAL A 135 1.09 -6.27 2.96
CA VAL A 135 0.01 -5.26 2.95
C VAL A 135 -1.36 -5.91 2.65
N PHE A 136 -1.41 -6.83 1.69
CA PHE A 136 -2.63 -7.61 1.40
C PHE A 136 -3.09 -8.42 2.60
N LYS A 137 -2.17 -9.14 3.26
CA LYS A 137 -2.48 -9.95 4.44
C LYS A 137 -3.04 -9.08 5.58
N GLU A 138 -2.43 -7.93 5.86
CA GLU A 138 -2.92 -6.98 6.86
C GLU A 138 -4.36 -6.52 6.58
N SER A 139 -4.69 -6.21 5.32
CA SER A 139 -6.05 -5.84 4.92
C SER A 139 -7.05 -6.98 5.10
N HIS A 140 -6.67 -8.21 4.73
CA HIS A 140 -7.50 -9.39 4.97
C HIS A 140 -7.78 -9.61 6.45
N GLU A 141 -6.78 -9.44 7.32
CA GLU A 141 -6.97 -9.54 8.77
C GLU A 141 -7.89 -8.44 9.31
N GLN A 142 -7.78 -7.21 8.81
CA GLN A 142 -8.70 -6.12 9.18
C GLN A 142 -10.13 -6.40 8.74
N ARG A 143 -10.34 -6.88 7.50
CA ARG A 143 -11.66 -7.28 7.00
C ARG A 143 -12.29 -8.37 7.88
N ARG A 144 -11.52 -9.42 8.22
CA ARG A 144 -11.99 -10.49 9.12
C ARG A 144 -12.32 -10.00 10.52
N LYS A 145 -11.62 -8.98 11.04
CA LYS A 145 -11.95 -8.35 12.33
C LYS A 145 -13.28 -7.61 12.24
N LEU A 146 -13.51 -6.85 11.18
CA LEU A 146 -14.77 -6.12 10.94
C LEU A 146 -15.96 -7.08 10.75
N GLU A 147 -15.78 -8.16 9.99
CA GLU A 147 -16.81 -9.18 9.77
C GLU A 147 -17.19 -9.91 11.07
N ARG A 148 -16.20 -10.38 11.85
CA ARG A 148 -16.47 -11.01 13.15
C ARG A 148 -17.21 -10.07 14.10
N TRP A 149 -16.89 -8.77 14.06
CA TRP A 149 -17.57 -7.79 14.88
C TRP A 149 -19.02 -7.60 14.45
N LYS A 150 -19.31 -7.57 13.14
CA LYS A 150 -20.69 -7.51 12.59
C LYS A 150 -21.54 -8.75 12.93
N THR A 151 -20.92 -9.91 13.13
CA THR A 151 -21.63 -11.15 13.43
C THR A 151 -21.92 -11.34 14.93
N ASN A 152 -21.08 -10.79 15.80
CA ASN A 152 -21.13 -11.06 17.25
C ASN A 152 -21.98 -10.08 18.05
N TYR A 153 -22.49 -9.02 17.42
CA TYR A 153 -23.21 -7.92 18.06
C TYR A 153 -24.14 -7.26 17.04
#